data_AF-A0A7S0C486-F1
#
_entry.id   AF-A0A7S0C486-F1
#
_cell.length_a   1.000
_cell.length_b   1.000
_cell.length_c   1.000
_cell.angle_alpha   90.00
_cell.angle_beta   90.00
_cell.angle_gamma   90.00
#
_symmetry.space_group_name_H-M   'P 1'
#
loop_
_entity.id
_entity.type
_entity.pdbx_description
1 polymer ?
#
loop_
_entity_poly.entity_id
_entity_poly.type
_entity_poly.pdbx_seq_one_letter_code
_entity_poly.pdbx_strand_id
1 'polypeptide(L)'
;GRVSEPAFQEMNFEALRNKHVEGVPRAVLLQFSDKDPLCPLNLLMAYEENERVMPVVSDFDCLLVGTRRVKYDVPLPPEQVELLQWSVDNIEEILNDAPSAVSWTTRWLNLLKREGLKEKSFKPKMPRFGFGDPTSYRLMEGAIQLFTRDGAVRHGAECFNYYFPQELDEEFLIISGNLSSSWKYVNKMELIDFLCQQVNAGFTFPLNPKWVLCDKGMKRVYDRLMVSDCLYVQESLDVWYPRQSGVREQIERVYMKKPNGYVRHRLSMVHRLAEREPETAMLLAELELKHYITLQRARRRLKHIMIVMTIRRESRIKEDKTYNADLNETSSEMSTPLEFSSSVQDHSNKDFMDTEPFYSPICDRFTKSKLPEIRSKRRNRVVHLIRDVKNSCTKGISNHLKHQRLHSNKIA
;
A
#
# COMPACT_ATOMS: atom_id res chain seq x y z
N GLY A 1 7.75 2.81 -24.09
CA GLY A 1 6.86 1.99 -23.23
C GLY A 1 7.72 1.02 -22.43
N ARG A 2 7.34 0.72 -21.18
CA ARG A 2 8.09 -0.22 -20.33
C ARG A 2 8.01 -1.64 -20.88
N VAL A 3 9.03 -2.44 -20.58
CA VAL A 3 9.00 -3.88 -20.89
C VAL A 3 7.86 -4.53 -20.11
N SER A 4 7.10 -5.41 -20.77
CA SER A 4 6.01 -6.16 -20.12
C SER A 4 6.58 -7.10 -19.06
N GLU A 5 6.18 -6.91 -17.80
CA GLU A 5 6.53 -7.80 -16.69
C GLU A 5 5.26 -8.41 -16.08
N PRO A 6 5.32 -9.63 -15.50
CA PRO A 6 4.17 -10.26 -14.86
C PRO A 6 3.46 -9.37 -13.83
N ALA A 7 4.23 -8.57 -13.08
CA ALA A 7 3.69 -7.64 -12.09
C ALA A 7 2.91 -6.49 -12.74
N PHE A 8 3.37 -5.95 -13.87
CA PHE A 8 2.63 -4.94 -14.62
C PHE A 8 1.36 -5.52 -15.26
N GLN A 9 1.39 -6.78 -15.68
CA GLN A 9 0.18 -7.47 -16.14
C GLN A 9 -0.84 -7.61 -15.00
N GLU A 10 -0.41 -7.92 -13.79
CA GLU A 10 -1.29 -7.99 -12.62
C GLU A 10 -1.90 -6.62 -12.27
N MET A 11 -1.10 -5.55 -12.29
CA MET A 11 -1.60 -4.17 -12.16
C MET A 11 -2.64 -3.83 -13.22
N ASN A 12 -2.37 -4.19 -14.48
CA ASN A 12 -3.29 -3.99 -15.59
C ASN A 12 -4.62 -4.73 -15.37
N PHE A 13 -4.55 -6.01 -14.95
CA PHE A 13 -5.77 -6.78 -14.62
C PHE A 13 -6.53 -6.18 -13.45
N GLU A 14 -5.83 -5.64 -12.46
CA GLU A 14 -6.48 -4.96 -11.35
C GLU A 14 -7.20 -3.69 -11.82
N ALA A 15 -6.53 -2.85 -12.61
CA ALA A 15 -7.11 -1.64 -13.17
C ALA A 15 -8.40 -1.94 -13.95
N LEU A 16 -8.42 -3.00 -14.76
CA LEU A 16 -9.59 -3.46 -15.51
C LEU A 16 -10.73 -3.99 -14.63
N ARG A 17 -10.42 -4.55 -13.46
CA ARG A 17 -11.41 -5.12 -12.52
C ARG A 17 -11.98 -4.08 -11.57
N ASN A 18 -11.31 -2.95 -11.40
CA ASN A 18 -11.78 -1.89 -10.53
C ASN A 18 -13.10 -1.32 -11.07
N LYS A 19 -14.02 -1.02 -10.15
CA LYS A 19 -15.26 -0.34 -10.52
C LYS A 19 -14.90 1.03 -11.08
N HIS A 20 -15.48 1.36 -12.22
CA HIS A 20 -15.34 2.70 -12.79
C HIS A 20 -15.87 3.74 -11.80
N VAL A 21 -15.07 4.77 -11.59
CA VAL A 21 -15.41 5.93 -10.77
C VAL A 21 -15.76 7.06 -11.73
N GLU A 22 -16.90 7.68 -11.54
CA GLU A 22 -17.35 8.80 -12.37
C GLU A 22 -16.31 9.94 -12.37
N GLY A 23 -16.04 10.51 -13.54
CA GLY A 23 -15.07 11.59 -13.72
C GLY A 23 -13.60 11.16 -13.76
N VAL A 24 -13.32 9.85 -13.81
CA VAL A 24 -11.97 9.28 -13.98
C VAL A 24 -11.93 8.42 -15.24
N PRO A 25 -10.85 8.43 -16.05
CA PRO A 25 -10.74 7.57 -17.23
C PRO A 25 -10.98 6.09 -16.88
N ARG A 26 -11.80 5.39 -17.66
CA ARG A 26 -12.06 3.97 -17.42
C ARG A 26 -10.97 3.14 -18.07
N ALA A 27 -10.27 2.32 -17.29
CA ALA A 27 -9.35 1.33 -17.84
C ALA A 27 -10.12 0.27 -18.66
N VAL A 28 -9.69 0.07 -19.91
CA VAL A 28 -10.24 -0.92 -20.85
C VAL A 28 -9.11 -1.63 -21.59
N LEU A 29 -9.45 -2.75 -22.25
CA LEU A 29 -8.54 -3.43 -23.18
C LEU A 29 -8.92 -3.05 -24.61
N LEU A 30 -7.94 -2.60 -25.38
CA LEU A 30 -8.08 -2.32 -26.80
C LEU A 30 -7.42 -3.45 -27.60
N GLN A 31 -8.18 -4.10 -28.47
CA GLN A 31 -7.61 -4.96 -29.52
C GLN A 31 -7.07 -4.06 -30.63
N PHE A 32 -5.75 -3.93 -30.72
CA PHE A 32 -5.10 -2.99 -31.63
C PHE A 32 -5.03 -3.50 -33.07
N SER A 33 -5.09 -4.82 -33.28
CA SER A 33 -5.00 -5.42 -34.62
C SER A 33 -6.36 -5.85 -35.14
N ASP A 34 -6.77 -5.26 -36.27
CA ASP A 34 -7.96 -5.69 -37.01
C ASP A 34 -7.74 -7.01 -37.77
N LYS A 35 -6.48 -7.36 -38.05
CA LYS A 35 -6.12 -8.54 -38.85
C LYS A 35 -6.12 -9.82 -38.02
N ASP A 36 -5.85 -9.69 -36.73
CA ASP A 36 -5.78 -10.83 -35.81
C ASP A 36 -6.43 -10.47 -34.47
N PRO A 37 -7.78 -10.39 -34.45
CA PRO A 37 -8.54 -9.89 -33.31
C PRO A 37 -8.52 -10.84 -32.09
N LEU A 38 -8.00 -12.06 -32.25
CA LEU A 38 -7.85 -13.03 -31.16
C LEU A 38 -6.41 -13.15 -30.66
N CYS A 39 -5.45 -12.45 -31.29
CA CYS A 39 -4.07 -12.48 -30.84
C CYS A 39 -3.92 -11.68 -29.53
N PRO A 40 -3.52 -12.32 -28.42
CA PRO A 40 -3.37 -11.65 -27.14
C PRO A 40 -2.19 -10.68 -27.12
N LEU A 41 -1.23 -10.78 -28.05
CA LEU A 41 -0.09 -9.87 -28.15
C LEU A 41 -0.48 -8.47 -28.66
N ASN A 42 -1.68 -8.35 -29.23
CA ASN A 42 -2.21 -7.09 -29.75
C ASN A 42 -3.16 -6.39 -28.76
N LEU A 43 -3.32 -6.94 -27.54
CA LEU A 43 -4.10 -6.31 -26.49
C LEU A 43 -3.30 -5.20 -25.83
N LEU A 44 -3.79 -3.97 -25.94
CA LEU A 44 -3.23 -2.80 -25.27
C LEU A 44 -4.11 -2.39 -24.10
N MET A 45 -3.47 -1.94 -23.03
CA MET A 45 -4.18 -1.14 -22.04
C MET A 45 -4.59 0.18 -22.69
N ALA A 46 -5.84 0.56 -22.48
CA ALA A 46 -6.41 1.80 -22.99
C ALA A 46 -7.27 2.47 -21.92
N TYR A 47 -7.51 3.76 -22.12
CA TYR A 47 -8.53 4.50 -21.38
C TYR A 47 -9.71 4.80 -22.29
N GLU A 48 -10.91 4.51 -21.80
CA GLU A 48 -12.16 5.09 -22.29
C GLU A 48 -12.37 6.42 -21.56
N GLU A 49 -12.22 7.51 -22.30
CA GLU A 49 -12.31 8.89 -21.82
C GLU A 49 -12.80 9.79 -22.95
N ASN A 50 -13.73 10.73 -22.65
CA ASN A 50 -14.29 11.66 -23.63
C ASN A 50 -14.81 10.97 -24.91
N GLU A 51 -15.57 9.88 -24.74
CA GLU A 51 -16.15 9.07 -25.83
C GLU A 51 -15.11 8.43 -26.77
N ARG A 52 -13.85 8.35 -26.35
CA ARG A 52 -12.75 7.76 -27.11
C ARG A 52 -12.07 6.67 -26.31
N VAL A 53 -11.60 5.64 -27.01
CA VAL A 53 -10.71 4.62 -26.44
C VAL A 53 -9.30 4.87 -26.98
N MET A 54 -8.39 5.24 -26.09
CA MET A 54 -7.01 5.58 -26.46
C MET A 54 -6.02 4.68 -25.73
N PRO A 55 -5.02 4.09 -26.41
CA PRO A 55 -4.00 3.29 -25.76
C PRO A 55 -3.21 4.15 -24.76
N VAL A 56 -2.84 3.54 -23.63
CA VAL A 56 -2.09 4.22 -22.57
C VAL A 56 -0.61 4.28 -22.93
N VAL A 57 -0.03 5.46 -22.74
CA VAL A 57 1.43 5.69 -22.75
C VAL A 57 1.84 6.30 -21.41
N SER A 58 3.15 6.28 -21.11
CA SER A 58 3.70 6.97 -19.95
C SER A 58 3.44 8.47 -20.05
N ASP A 59 3.01 9.07 -18.95
CA ASP A 59 2.90 10.51 -18.74
C ASP A 59 4.25 11.13 -18.34
N PHE A 60 4.27 12.45 -18.18
CA PHE A 60 5.40 13.20 -17.67
C PHE A 60 5.31 13.37 -16.16
N ASP A 61 6.21 12.69 -15.45
CA ASP A 61 6.35 12.84 -14.02
C ASP A 61 7.05 14.16 -13.69
N CYS A 62 6.31 15.09 -13.08
CA CYS A 62 6.87 16.39 -12.70
C CYS A 62 7.75 16.24 -11.46
N LEU A 63 9.06 16.45 -11.57
CA LEU A 63 9.94 16.42 -10.40
C LEU A 63 9.56 17.50 -9.37
N LEU A 64 9.57 18.77 -9.81
CA LEU A 64 9.23 19.94 -9.02
C LEU A 64 8.87 21.13 -9.91
N VAL A 65 8.21 22.14 -9.34
CA VAL A 65 7.92 23.42 -10.00
C VAL A 65 8.58 24.54 -9.21
N GLY A 66 9.48 25.28 -9.87
CA GLY A 66 10.11 26.49 -9.33
C GLY A 66 9.29 27.73 -9.63
N THR A 67 8.94 28.50 -8.61
CA THR A 67 8.20 29.75 -8.75
C THR A 67 9.01 30.93 -8.24
N ARG A 68 8.76 32.14 -8.76
CA ARG A 68 9.40 33.38 -8.30
C ARG A 68 8.32 34.43 -8.08
N ARG A 69 8.37 35.10 -6.92
CA ARG A 69 7.38 36.12 -6.51
C ARG A 69 5.93 35.59 -6.46
N VAL A 70 5.78 34.29 -6.18
CA VAL A 70 4.47 33.67 -5.91
C VAL A 70 4.28 33.60 -4.41
N LYS A 71 3.09 33.96 -3.94
CA LYS A 71 2.73 33.91 -2.53
C LYS A 71 2.18 32.53 -2.17
N TYR A 72 2.67 31.96 -1.09
CA TYR A 72 2.19 30.73 -0.48
C TYR A 72 1.61 31.07 0.89
N ASP A 73 0.33 31.44 0.93
CA ASP A 73 -0.34 31.95 2.14
C ASP A 73 -1.30 30.96 2.79
N VAL A 74 -1.48 29.79 2.18
CA VAL A 74 -2.25 28.70 2.76
C VAL A 74 -1.28 27.64 3.28
N PRO A 75 -1.33 27.30 4.59
CA PRO A 75 -0.44 26.30 5.16
C PRO A 75 -0.66 24.93 4.53
N LEU A 76 0.36 24.08 4.60
CA LEU A 76 0.25 22.68 4.23
C LEU A 76 -0.81 22.00 5.13
N PRO A 77 -1.69 21.13 4.58
CA PRO A 77 -2.66 20.42 5.40
C PRO A 77 -1.99 19.67 6.56
N PRO A 78 -2.55 19.68 7.79
CA PRO A 78 -1.90 19.07 8.96
C PRO A 78 -1.51 17.60 8.75
N GLU A 79 -2.33 16.83 8.05
CA GLU A 79 -2.06 15.43 7.71
C GLU A 79 -0.85 15.27 6.77
N GLN A 80 -0.57 16.25 5.92
CA GLN A 80 0.63 16.25 5.08
C GLN A 80 1.88 16.68 5.86
N VAL A 81 1.74 17.53 6.88
CA VAL A 81 2.83 17.85 7.82
C VAL A 81 3.19 16.60 8.64
N GLU A 82 2.19 15.88 9.16
CA GLU A 82 2.40 14.61 9.85
C GLU A 82 3.08 13.56 8.94
N LEU A 83 2.62 13.46 7.69
CA LEU A 83 3.24 12.58 6.69
C LEU A 83 4.68 12.98 6.38
N LEU A 84 5.00 14.27 6.30
CA LEU A 84 6.37 14.75 6.08
C LEU A 84 7.27 14.38 7.26
N GLN A 85 6.83 14.63 8.50
CA GLN A 85 7.57 14.25 9.72
C GLN A 85 7.79 12.73 9.79
N TRP A 86 6.72 11.97 9.52
CA TRP A 86 6.78 10.51 9.42
C TRP A 86 7.80 10.08 8.35
N SER A 87 7.83 10.73 7.19
CA SER A 87 8.80 10.42 6.14
C SER A 87 10.23 10.62 6.62
N VAL A 88 10.53 11.75 7.29
CA VAL A 88 11.87 12.05 7.84
C VAL A 88 12.29 11.02 8.90
N ASP A 89 11.39 10.63 9.81
CA ASP A 89 11.69 9.60 10.83
C ASP A 89 12.06 8.25 10.20
N ASN A 90 11.31 7.84 9.17
CA ASN A 90 11.55 6.57 8.48
C ASN A 90 12.79 6.62 7.58
N ILE A 91 13.13 7.79 7.03
CA ILE A 91 14.43 8.02 6.39
C ILE A 91 15.57 7.86 7.42
N GLU A 92 15.46 8.48 8.60
CA GLU A 92 16.45 8.34 9.69
C GLU A 92 16.62 6.86 10.08
N GLU A 93 15.53 6.10 10.20
CA GLU A 93 15.58 4.66 10.49
C GLU A 93 16.39 3.90 9.44
N ILE A 94 16.09 4.08 8.15
CA ILE A 94 16.79 3.40 7.05
C ILE A 94 18.27 3.79 6.98
N LEU A 95 18.61 5.04 7.30
CA LEU A 95 20.00 5.51 7.35
C LEU A 95 20.77 4.99 8.58
N ASN A 96 20.07 4.55 9.63
CA ASN A 96 20.67 3.91 10.79
C ASN A 96 21.04 2.44 10.53
N ASP A 97 20.39 1.78 9.59
CA ASP A 97 20.79 0.46 9.12
C ASP A 97 22.20 0.49 8.50
N ALA A 98 22.96 -0.58 8.75
CA ALA A 98 24.27 -0.75 8.11
C ALA A 98 24.13 -0.67 6.57
N PRO A 99 25.10 -0.05 5.86
CA PRO A 99 25.11 -0.05 4.40
C PRO A 99 24.92 -1.46 3.83
N SER A 100 24.20 -1.60 2.72
CA SER A 100 23.98 -2.89 2.07
C SER A 100 23.95 -2.78 0.56
N ALA A 101 23.90 -3.92 -0.12
CA ALA A 101 23.69 -4.00 -1.56
C ALA A 101 22.23 -3.71 -1.99
N VAL A 102 21.29 -3.67 -1.05
CA VAL A 102 19.85 -3.46 -1.32
C VAL A 102 19.62 -2.02 -1.82
N SER A 103 18.68 -1.79 -2.73
CA SER A 103 18.32 -0.44 -3.20
C SER A 103 17.47 0.31 -2.17
N TRP A 104 17.38 1.63 -2.33
CA TRP A 104 16.50 2.46 -1.50
C TRP A 104 15.07 1.94 -1.53
N THR A 105 14.53 1.72 -2.72
CA THR A 105 13.16 1.26 -2.95
C THR A 105 12.85 -0.04 -2.21
N THR A 106 13.77 -1.01 -2.23
CA THR A 106 13.56 -2.27 -1.50
C THR A 106 13.60 -2.07 0.02
N ARG A 107 14.46 -1.19 0.55
CA ARG A 107 14.45 -0.88 1.99
C ARG A 107 13.18 -0.17 2.42
N TRP A 108 12.76 0.84 1.65
CA TRP A 108 11.50 1.55 1.88
C TRP A 108 10.29 0.61 1.83
N LEU A 109 10.27 -0.30 0.87
CA LEU A 109 9.24 -1.34 0.78
C LEU A 109 9.19 -2.23 2.03
N ASN A 110 10.34 -2.67 2.53
CA ASN A 110 10.40 -3.49 3.74
C ASN A 110 9.90 -2.74 4.98
N LEU A 111 10.20 -1.44 5.06
CA LEU A 111 9.64 -0.55 6.06
C LEU A 111 8.10 -0.48 5.94
N LEU A 112 7.57 -0.21 4.75
CA LEU A 112 6.12 -0.17 4.53
C LEU A 112 5.43 -1.50 4.81
N LYS A 113 6.06 -2.64 4.52
CA LYS A 113 5.54 -3.98 4.87
C LYS A 113 5.40 -4.12 6.38
N ARG A 114 6.38 -3.66 7.15
CA ARG A 114 6.32 -3.66 8.62
C ARG A 114 5.22 -2.73 9.12
N GLU A 115 5.15 -1.51 8.62
CA GLU A 115 4.13 -0.52 9.00
C GLU A 115 2.71 -1.01 8.68
N GLY A 116 2.53 -1.62 7.52
CA GLY A 116 1.25 -2.17 7.08
C GLY A 116 0.73 -3.35 7.92
N LEU A 117 1.57 -3.96 8.75
CA LEU A 117 1.20 -5.04 9.67
C LEU A 117 0.78 -4.57 11.06
N LYS A 118 1.12 -3.33 11.44
CA LYS A 118 0.71 -2.72 12.70
C LYS A 118 -0.82 -2.56 12.75
N GLU A 119 -1.39 -2.66 13.94
CA GLU A 119 -2.84 -2.46 14.13
C GLU A 119 -3.26 -1.04 13.76
N LYS A 120 -2.46 -0.06 14.15
CA LYS A 120 -2.57 1.35 13.74
C LYS A 120 -1.54 1.65 12.64
N SER A 121 -1.71 1.04 11.47
CA SER A 121 -0.84 1.32 10.32
C SER A 121 -1.04 2.75 9.85
N PHE A 122 0.04 3.52 9.70
CA PHE A 122 0.00 4.85 9.09
C PHE A 122 -0.32 4.71 7.60
N LYS A 123 -1.46 5.28 7.16
CA LYS A 123 -1.95 5.19 5.79
C LYS A 123 -2.55 6.54 5.40
N PRO A 124 -1.74 7.45 4.84
CA PRO A 124 -2.24 8.74 4.43
C PRO A 124 -3.29 8.56 3.33
N LYS A 125 -4.34 9.38 3.36
CA LYS A 125 -5.31 9.44 2.27
C LYS A 125 -4.69 10.25 1.14
N MET A 126 -4.35 9.59 0.04
CA MET A 126 -3.79 10.26 -1.13
C MET A 126 -4.86 11.14 -1.81
N PRO A 127 -4.59 12.44 -2.03
CA PRO A 127 -5.47 13.30 -2.83
C PRO A 127 -5.49 12.86 -4.30
N ARG A 128 -6.47 13.38 -5.07
CA ARG A 128 -6.71 12.96 -6.46
C ARG A 128 -5.46 13.05 -7.34
N PHE A 129 -4.72 14.16 -7.21
CA PHE A 129 -3.50 14.42 -7.98
C PHE A 129 -2.25 14.27 -7.13
N GLY A 130 -2.29 13.48 -6.05
CA GLY A 130 -1.17 13.37 -5.12
C GLY A 130 -1.10 14.52 -4.11
N PHE A 131 -0.04 14.51 -3.31
CA PHE A 131 0.19 15.49 -2.24
C PHE A 131 0.70 16.83 -2.80
N GLY A 132 0.59 17.88 -2.01
CA GLY A 132 0.93 19.24 -2.43
C GLY A 132 0.35 20.29 -1.50
N ASP A 133 1.05 21.43 -1.38
CA ASP A 133 0.45 22.63 -0.81
C ASP A 133 -0.67 23.17 -1.72
N PRO A 134 -1.63 23.95 -1.20
CA PRO A 134 -2.78 24.41 -1.98
C PRO A 134 -2.43 25.25 -3.22
N THR A 135 -1.29 25.92 -3.26
CA THR A 135 -0.84 26.67 -4.44
C THR A 135 -0.23 25.73 -5.47
N SER A 136 0.70 24.86 -5.08
CA SER A 136 1.29 23.87 -6.00
C SER A 136 0.25 22.90 -6.53
N TYR A 137 -0.72 22.48 -5.70
CA TYR A 137 -1.81 21.60 -6.12
C TYR A 137 -2.66 22.24 -7.21
N ARG A 138 -3.04 23.52 -7.07
CA ARG A 138 -3.79 24.27 -8.10
C ARG A 138 -3.00 24.45 -9.39
N LEU A 139 -1.70 24.69 -9.31
CA LEU A 139 -0.83 24.78 -10.49
C LEU A 139 -0.82 23.46 -11.27
N MET A 140 -0.66 22.34 -10.57
CA MET A 140 -0.67 21.01 -11.18
C MET A 140 -2.06 20.63 -11.70
N GLU A 141 -3.12 20.95 -10.97
CA GLU A 141 -4.50 20.77 -11.46
C GLU A 141 -4.74 21.52 -12.76
N GLY A 142 -4.27 22.78 -12.87
CA GLY A 142 -4.32 23.54 -14.11
C GLY A 142 -3.55 22.89 -15.25
N ALA A 143 -2.34 22.38 -14.99
CA ALA A 143 -1.54 21.66 -15.98
C ALA A 143 -2.27 20.38 -16.47
N ILE A 144 -2.79 19.58 -15.54
CA ILE A 144 -3.56 18.36 -15.86
C ILE A 144 -4.79 18.71 -16.69
N GLN A 145 -5.51 19.79 -16.34
CA GLN A 145 -6.66 20.25 -17.13
C GLN A 145 -6.27 20.63 -18.56
N LEU A 146 -5.16 21.35 -18.76
CA LEU A 146 -4.66 21.70 -20.09
C LEU A 146 -4.31 20.46 -20.93
N PHE A 147 -3.82 19.40 -20.28
CA PHE A 147 -3.47 18.14 -20.92
C PHE A 147 -4.57 17.08 -20.83
N THR A 148 -5.83 17.43 -20.52
CA THR A 148 -6.93 16.44 -20.43
C THR A 148 -7.13 15.65 -21.73
N ARG A 149 -6.81 16.26 -22.88
CA ARG A 149 -7.04 15.62 -24.19
C ARG A 149 -6.10 14.46 -24.48
N ASP A 150 -4.84 14.53 -24.03
CA ASP A 150 -3.80 13.52 -24.31
C ASP A 150 -3.31 12.82 -23.04
N GLY A 151 -3.49 13.44 -21.88
CA GLY A 151 -3.07 12.94 -20.58
C GLY A 151 -1.56 12.99 -20.40
N ALA A 152 -0.87 13.97 -20.99
CA ALA A 152 0.57 14.11 -20.85
C ALA A 152 1.02 14.36 -19.40
N VAL A 153 0.15 14.91 -18.54
CA VAL A 153 0.38 15.07 -17.10
C VAL A 153 -0.87 14.59 -16.37
N ARG A 154 -0.72 13.67 -15.40
CA ARG A 154 -1.87 13.10 -14.68
C ARG A 154 -1.81 13.20 -13.17
N HIS A 155 -0.68 13.63 -12.61
CA HIS A 155 -0.50 13.80 -11.17
C HIS A 155 0.37 15.01 -10.81
N GLY A 156 0.42 15.30 -9.52
CA GLY A 156 1.22 16.36 -8.92
C GLY A 156 2.71 16.01 -8.87
N ALA A 157 3.50 16.94 -8.36
CA ALA A 157 4.96 16.83 -8.43
C ALA A 157 5.56 15.88 -7.38
N GLU A 158 6.61 15.15 -7.78
CA GLU A 158 7.30 14.13 -6.96
C GLU A 158 7.96 14.70 -5.70
N CYS A 159 8.22 16.00 -5.65
CA CYS A 159 8.70 16.70 -4.47
C CYS A 159 7.77 16.54 -3.24
N PHE A 160 6.48 16.25 -3.46
CA PHE A 160 5.51 15.99 -2.39
C PHE A 160 5.22 14.49 -2.15
N ASN A 161 5.87 13.59 -2.88
CA ASN A 161 5.69 12.14 -2.71
C ASN A 161 6.41 11.62 -1.46
N TYR A 162 5.88 11.98 -0.28
CA TYR A 162 6.46 11.66 1.03
C TYR A 162 6.21 10.21 1.47
N TYR A 163 5.15 9.58 0.97
CA TYR A 163 4.76 8.22 1.35
C TYR A 163 5.52 7.15 0.56
N PHE A 164 5.88 7.44 -0.70
CA PHE A 164 6.72 6.59 -1.55
C PHE A 164 7.85 7.40 -2.22
N PRO A 165 8.80 7.97 -1.46
CA PRO A 165 9.86 8.78 -2.02
C PRO A 165 10.79 7.95 -2.92
N GLN A 166 11.00 8.42 -4.15
CA GLN A 166 11.74 7.72 -5.21
C GLN A 166 13.25 8.05 -5.23
N GLU A 167 14.02 7.17 -5.87
CA GLU A 167 15.37 7.51 -6.34
C GLU A 167 15.31 8.59 -7.42
N LEU A 168 16.23 9.56 -7.36
CA LEU A 168 16.35 10.56 -8.41
C LEU A 168 16.87 9.89 -9.67
N ASP A 169 16.29 10.24 -10.82
CA ASP A 169 16.78 9.80 -12.12
C ASP A 169 18.17 10.37 -12.43
N GLU A 170 18.80 9.85 -13.48
CA GLU A 170 20.12 10.30 -13.93
C GLU A 170 20.05 11.52 -14.84
N GLU A 171 18.94 11.69 -15.58
CA GLU A 171 18.70 12.77 -16.54
C GLU A 171 17.34 13.44 -16.28
N PHE A 172 17.29 14.76 -16.43
CA PHE A 172 16.13 15.59 -16.18
C PHE A 172 15.89 16.57 -17.32
N LEU A 173 14.63 16.84 -17.63
CA LEU A 173 14.23 17.92 -18.52
C LEU A 173 13.91 19.19 -17.71
N ILE A 174 14.65 20.26 -17.96
CA ILE A 174 14.35 21.59 -17.42
C ILE A 174 13.62 22.40 -18.48
N ILE A 175 12.51 23.04 -18.08
CA ILE A 175 11.80 24.05 -18.88
C ILE A 175 11.86 25.37 -18.10
N SER A 176 12.47 26.40 -18.67
CA SER A 176 12.65 27.69 -17.98
C SER A 176 12.92 28.84 -18.95
N GLY A 177 12.35 30.01 -18.67
CA GLY A 177 12.67 31.25 -19.40
C GLY A 177 14.07 31.82 -19.09
N ASN A 178 14.78 31.28 -18.10
CA ASN A 178 16.15 31.68 -17.76
C ASN A 178 17.22 30.88 -18.52
N LEU A 179 16.80 29.97 -19.40
CA LEU A 179 17.69 29.21 -20.28
C LEU A 179 17.84 29.93 -21.63
N SER A 180 18.92 29.64 -22.35
CA SER A 180 19.11 30.14 -23.72
C SER A 180 18.11 29.54 -24.72
N SER A 181 17.64 28.32 -24.45
CA SER A 181 16.54 27.62 -25.12
C SER A 181 15.37 27.47 -24.16
N SER A 182 14.14 27.27 -24.65
CA SER A 182 12.97 27.11 -23.76
C SER A 182 13.08 25.87 -22.84
N TRP A 183 13.93 24.90 -23.19
CA TRP A 183 14.17 23.68 -22.43
C TRP A 183 15.59 23.13 -22.65
N LYS A 184 16.08 22.30 -21.72
CA LYS A 184 17.37 21.59 -21.80
C LYS A 184 17.33 20.30 -20.97
N TYR A 185 17.91 19.20 -21.50
CA TYR A 185 18.23 18.02 -20.71
C TYR A 185 19.51 18.21 -19.90
N VAL A 186 19.49 17.81 -18.64
CA VAL A 186 20.61 17.94 -17.71
C VAL A 186 20.78 16.68 -16.88
N ASN A 187 22.01 16.38 -16.48
CA ASN A 187 22.23 15.37 -15.45
C ASN A 187 21.95 15.91 -14.04
N LYS A 188 21.98 15.02 -13.04
CA LYS A 188 21.78 15.38 -11.62
C LYS A 188 22.66 16.52 -11.11
N MET A 189 23.95 16.55 -11.44
CA MET A 189 24.85 17.62 -10.96
C MET A 189 24.52 18.96 -11.59
N GLU A 190 24.27 18.98 -12.90
CA GLU A 190 23.82 20.17 -13.62
C GLU A 190 22.47 20.67 -13.09
N LEU A 191 21.53 19.77 -12.75
CA LEU A 191 20.27 20.13 -12.10
C LEU A 191 20.52 20.84 -10.76
N ILE A 192 21.35 20.27 -9.88
CA ILE A 192 21.64 20.87 -8.57
C ILE A 192 22.30 22.25 -8.73
N ASP A 193 23.23 22.41 -9.67
CA ASP A 193 23.85 23.71 -9.98
C ASP A 193 22.81 24.72 -10.48
N PHE A 194 21.94 24.31 -11.42
CA PHE A 194 20.87 25.14 -11.94
C PHE A 194 19.90 25.57 -10.83
N LEU A 195 19.43 24.64 -10.00
CA LEU A 195 18.52 24.93 -8.89
C LEU A 195 19.15 25.93 -7.90
N CYS A 196 20.43 25.77 -7.55
CA CYS A 196 21.14 26.73 -6.70
C CYS A 196 21.19 28.14 -7.32
N GLN A 197 21.41 28.24 -8.64
CA GLN A 197 21.37 29.53 -9.34
C GLN A 197 19.97 30.14 -9.32
N GLN A 198 18.92 29.33 -9.48
CA GLN A 198 17.54 29.82 -9.43
C GLN A 198 17.17 30.33 -8.03
N VAL A 199 17.63 29.69 -6.95
CA VAL A 199 17.45 30.23 -5.59
C VAL A 199 18.06 31.63 -5.46
N ASN A 200 19.29 31.82 -5.95
CA ASN A 200 19.93 33.15 -5.94
C ASN A 200 19.15 34.17 -6.79
N ALA A 201 18.45 33.73 -7.83
CA ALA A 201 17.58 34.56 -8.66
C ALA A 201 16.18 34.81 -8.05
N GLY A 202 15.95 34.37 -6.81
CA GLY A 202 14.72 34.55 -6.04
C GLY A 202 13.62 33.52 -6.36
N PHE A 203 13.96 32.41 -7.01
CA PHE A 203 13.04 31.29 -7.14
C PHE A 203 12.99 30.45 -5.87
N THR A 204 11.86 29.81 -5.65
CA THR A 204 11.62 28.84 -4.58
C THR A 204 10.94 27.60 -5.12
N PHE A 205 11.19 26.46 -4.49
CA PHE A 205 10.57 25.16 -4.82
C PHE A 205 10.68 24.21 -3.61
N PRO A 206 9.67 23.33 -3.42
CA PRO A 206 9.71 22.30 -2.39
C PRO A 206 10.71 21.20 -2.76
N LEU A 207 11.35 20.59 -1.76
CA LEU A 207 12.24 19.44 -1.92
C LEU A 207 11.72 18.25 -1.11
N ASN A 208 11.72 17.06 -1.71
CA ASN A 208 11.44 15.85 -0.94
C ASN A 208 12.57 15.63 0.10
N PRO A 209 12.27 15.37 1.39
CA PRO A 209 13.30 15.16 2.41
C PRO A 209 14.22 13.99 2.09
N LYS A 210 13.73 12.97 1.36
CA LYS A 210 14.57 11.88 0.88
C LYS A 210 15.71 12.40 0.03
N TRP A 211 15.47 13.37 -0.85
CA TRP A 211 16.53 13.92 -1.70
C TRP A 211 17.55 14.66 -0.86
N VAL A 212 17.08 15.50 0.06
CA VAL A 212 17.94 16.28 0.96
C VAL A 212 18.86 15.39 1.79
N LEU A 213 18.33 14.27 2.32
CA LEU A 213 19.02 13.40 3.26
C LEU A 213 19.81 12.27 2.58
N CYS A 214 19.35 11.77 1.44
CA CYS A 214 19.90 10.57 0.81
C CYS A 214 20.67 10.85 -0.48
N ASP A 215 20.35 11.92 -1.22
CA ASP A 215 20.93 12.20 -2.52
C ASP A 215 22.08 13.20 -2.45
N LYS A 216 23.26 12.74 -2.86
CA LYS A 216 24.48 13.55 -2.82
C LYS A 216 24.29 14.89 -3.54
N GLY A 217 24.59 15.98 -2.84
CA GLY A 217 24.54 17.35 -3.36
C GLY A 217 23.21 18.06 -3.17
N MET A 218 22.09 17.36 -2.99
CA MET A 218 20.76 17.99 -2.83
C MET A 218 20.64 18.82 -1.54
N LYS A 219 21.34 18.43 -0.46
CA LYS A 219 21.45 19.25 0.76
C LYS A 219 21.96 20.67 0.47
N ARG A 220 22.83 20.84 -0.53
CA ARG A 220 23.33 22.17 -0.93
C ARG A 220 22.21 23.07 -1.45
N VAL A 221 21.24 22.51 -2.15
CA VAL A 221 20.05 23.24 -2.65
C VAL A 221 19.15 23.61 -1.48
N TYR A 222 18.91 22.67 -0.56
CA TYR A 222 18.16 22.90 0.67
C TYR A 222 18.78 24.01 1.52
N ASP A 223 20.09 23.99 1.73
CA ASP A 223 20.81 25.01 2.50
C ASP A 223 20.71 26.38 1.87
N ARG A 224 20.84 26.45 0.54
CA ARG A 224 20.64 27.70 -0.22
C ARG A 224 19.23 28.27 -0.02
N LEU A 225 18.20 27.42 -0.04
CA LEU A 225 16.82 27.85 0.25
C LEU A 225 16.71 28.38 1.69
N MET A 226 17.19 27.62 2.67
CA MET A 226 17.07 27.96 4.10
C MET A 226 17.74 29.28 4.47
N VAL A 227 18.90 29.60 3.86
CA VAL A 227 19.64 30.84 4.14
C VAL A 227 19.22 32.02 3.25
N SER A 228 18.25 31.84 2.34
CA SER A 228 17.79 32.92 1.47
C SER A 228 17.14 34.06 2.26
N ASP A 229 17.53 35.29 1.99
CA ASP A 229 16.94 36.51 2.56
C ASP A 229 15.71 36.99 1.77
N CYS A 230 15.37 36.32 0.67
CA CYS A 230 14.20 36.66 -0.15
C CYS A 230 12.90 36.32 0.59
N LEU A 231 12.07 37.34 0.83
CA LEU A 231 10.79 37.20 1.56
C LEU A 231 9.91 36.07 1.03
N TYR A 232 9.69 36.00 -0.29
CA TYR A 232 8.84 34.98 -0.90
C TYR A 232 9.40 33.55 -0.75
N VAL A 233 10.73 33.41 -0.68
CA VAL A 233 11.36 32.11 -0.41
C VAL A 233 11.02 31.72 1.03
N GLN A 234 11.25 32.60 2.00
CA GLN A 234 10.95 32.31 3.41
C GLN A 234 9.46 32.00 3.66
N GLU A 235 8.54 32.74 3.05
CA GLU A 235 7.09 32.48 3.13
C GLU A 235 6.76 31.06 2.62
N SER A 236 7.29 30.66 1.46
CA SER A 236 7.07 29.32 0.91
C SER A 236 7.66 28.21 1.78
N LEU A 237 8.84 28.44 2.38
CA LEU A 237 9.45 27.48 3.29
C LEU A 237 8.66 27.32 4.59
N ASP A 238 8.03 28.39 5.09
CA ASP A 238 7.16 28.34 6.26
C ASP A 238 5.86 27.56 6.00
N VAL A 239 5.46 27.40 4.73
CA VAL A 239 4.39 26.49 4.31
C VAL A 239 4.86 25.04 4.22
N TRP A 240 5.95 24.77 3.49
CA TRP A 240 6.40 23.39 3.21
C TRP A 240 7.11 22.73 4.39
N TYR A 241 7.83 23.54 5.19
CA TYR A 241 8.55 23.10 6.38
C TYR A 241 8.20 24.03 7.56
N PRO A 242 6.99 23.94 8.14
CA PRO A 242 6.55 24.87 9.17
C PRO A 242 7.47 24.81 10.40
N ARG A 243 7.94 25.97 10.90
CA ARG A 243 8.93 26.03 12.00
C ARG A 243 8.44 25.34 13.27
N GLN A 244 7.15 25.51 13.59
CA GLN A 244 6.50 24.91 14.75
C GLN A 244 6.40 23.38 14.67
N SER A 245 6.59 22.77 13.50
CA SER A 245 6.58 21.31 13.34
C SER A 245 7.89 20.65 13.78
N GLY A 246 8.98 21.41 13.91
CA GLY A 246 10.30 20.86 14.22
C GLY A 246 10.95 20.08 13.07
N VAL A 247 10.34 20.06 11.87
CA VAL A 247 10.82 19.25 10.73
C VAL A 247 12.15 19.74 10.17
N ARG A 248 12.42 21.05 10.23
CA ARG A 248 13.70 21.61 9.76
C ARG A 248 14.85 21.12 10.63
N GLU A 249 14.66 21.21 11.94
CA GLU A 249 15.61 20.75 12.95
C GLU A 249 15.80 19.22 12.86
N GLN A 250 14.73 18.49 12.56
CA GLN A 250 14.78 17.05 12.32
C GLN A 250 15.66 16.71 11.10
N ILE A 251 15.44 17.38 9.96
CA ILE A 251 16.25 17.19 8.74
C ILE A 251 17.73 17.49 9.03
N GLU A 252 18.05 18.62 9.68
CA GLU A 252 19.42 18.97 10.03
C GLU A 252 20.06 17.94 10.97
N ARG A 253 19.32 17.50 12.01
CA ARG A 253 19.80 16.47 12.94
C ARG A 253 20.13 15.16 12.22
N VAL A 254 19.27 14.72 11.31
CA VAL A 254 19.50 13.48 10.55
C VAL A 254 20.72 13.63 9.65
N TYR A 255 20.82 14.75 8.93
CA TYR A 255 21.95 15.03 8.06
C TYR A 255 23.29 15.05 8.83
N MET A 256 23.34 15.72 9.99
CA MET A 256 24.57 15.76 10.81
C MET A 256 25.01 14.38 11.30
N LYS A 257 24.06 13.49 11.63
CA LYS A 257 24.37 12.10 11.99
C LYS A 257 24.81 11.26 10.79
N LYS A 258 24.29 11.56 9.59
CA LYS A 258 24.43 10.75 8.38
C LYS A 258 24.76 11.62 7.16
N PRO A 259 25.90 12.35 7.15
CA PRO A 259 26.20 13.36 6.13
C PRO A 259 26.41 12.78 4.72
N ASN A 260 26.75 11.49 4.63
CA ASN A 260 26.89 10.77 3.37
C ASN A 260 25.57 10.22 2.83
N GLY A 261 24.47 10.41 3.56
CA GLY A 261 23.14 9.93 3.18
C GLY A 261 23.08 8.42 2.95
N TYR A 262 22.33 8.02 1.93
CA TYR A 262 22.14 6.62 1.59
C TYR A 262 23.35 6.10 0.79
N VAL A 263 24.12 5.20 1.39
CA VAL A 263 25.28 4.58 0.74
C VAL A 263 24.98 3.12 0.45
N ARG A 264 24.98 2.79 -0.84
CA ARG A 264 24.90 1.40 -1.30
C ARG A 264 26.29 0.80 -1.38
N HIS A 265 26.47 -0.43 -0.90
CA HIS A 265 27.71 -1.16 -1.17
C HIS A 265 27.84 -1.37 -2.67
N ARG A 266 29.02 -1.05 -3.25
CA ARG A 266 29.31 -1.31 -4.66
C ARG A 266 29.09 -2.79 -4.94
N LEU A 267 28.00 -3.07 -5.65
CA LEU A 267 27.78 -4.36 -6.26
C LEU A 267 28.74 -4.56 -7.44
N SER A 268 28.98 -5.82 -7.79
CA SER A 268 29.67 -6.15 -9.05
C SER A 268 28.94 -5.50 -10.23
N MET A 269 29.68 -5.21 -11.31
CA MET A 269 29.13 -4.55 -12.52
C MET A 269 27.89 -5.27 -13.09
N VAL A 270 27.86 -6.61 -12.96
CA VAL A 270 26.76 -7.48 -13.38
C VAL A 270 25.44 -7.14 -12.68
N HIS A 271 25.49 -6.75 -11.40
CA HIS A 271 24.29 -6.42 -10.65
C HIS A 271 23.70 -5.05 -11.01
N ARG A 272 24.54 -4.08 -11.43
CA ARG A 272 24.08 -2.76 -11.87
C ARG A 272 23.28 -2.81 -13.16
N LEU A 273 23.61 -3.71 -14.08
CA LEU A 273 22.87 -3.89 -15.33
C LEU A 273 21.48 -4.52 -15.14
N ALA A 274 21.24 -5.15 -13.98
CA ALA A 274 19.95 -5.73 -13.63
C ALA A 274 19.06 -4.78 -12.81
N GLU A 275 19.54 -3.57 -12.53
CA GLU A 275 18.77 -2.57 -11.79
C GLU A 275 17.69 -1.98 -12.68
N ARG A 276 16.48 -1.92 -12.12
CA ARG A 276 15.31 -1.38 -12.79
C ARG A 276 15.33 0.14 -12.63
N GLU A 277 14.77 0.84 -13.61
CA GLU A 277 14.51 2.29 -13.51
C GLU A 277 13.79 2.61 -12.18
N PRO A 278 14.15 3.69 -11.48
CA PRO A 278 13.61 4.06 -10.16
C PRO A 278 12.08 3.97 -10.09
N GLU A 279 11.41 4.52 -11.09
CA GLU A 279 9.95 4.56 -11.20
C GLU A 279 9.34 3.15 -11.34
N THR A 280 9.96 2.31 -12.18
CA THR A 280 9.59 0.91 -12.38
C THR A 280 9.74 0.14 -11.06
N ALA A 281 10.87 0.31 -10.36
CA ALA A 281 11.11 -0.33 -9.08
C ALA A 281 10.06 0.08 -8.03
N MET A 282 9.63 1.34 -8.02
CA MET A 282 8.64 1.84 -7.07
C MET A 282 7.27 1.21 -7.30
N LEU A 283 6.76 1.20 -8.54
CA LEU A 283 5.45 0.63 -8.83
C LEU A 283 5.37 -0.84 -8.40
N LEU A 284 6.41 -1.60 -8.71
CA LEU A 284 6.49 -3.00 -8.30
C LEU A 284 6.53 -3.17 -6.78
N ALA A 285 7.21 -2.27 -6.09
CA ALA A 285 7.22 -2.25 -4.64
C ALA A 285 5.82 -2.00 -4.06
N GLU A 286 5.05 -1.07 -4.64
CA GLU A 286 3.67 -0.82 -4.21
C GLU A 286 2.78 -2.05 -4.39
N LEU A 287 2.87 -2.73 -5.54
CA LEU A 287 2.13 -3.98 -5.79
C LEU A 287 2.56 -5.07 -4.80
N GLU A 288 3.86 -5.23 -4.58
CA GLU A 288 4.38 -6.22 -3.64
C GLU A 288 3.91 -5.95 -2.21
N LEU A 289 3.89 -4.68 -1.79
CA LEU A 289 3.34 -4.27 -0.50
C LEU A 289 1.87 -4.69 -0.36
N LYS A 290 1.08 -4.43 -1.39
CA LYS A 290 -0.34 -4.76 -1.42
C LYS A 290 -0.58 -6.26 -1.29
N HIS A 291 0.16 -7.07 -2.04
CA HIS A 291 0.09 -8.53 -1.96
C HIS A 291 0.50 -9.03 -0.59
N TYR A 292 1.59 -8.51 -0.06
CA TYR A 292 2.09 -8.88 1.26
C TYR A 292 1.03 -8.65 2.35
N ILE A 293 0.44 -7.45 2.41
CA ILE A 293 -0.60 -7.11 3.39
C ILE A 293 -1.82 -8.03 3.23
N THR A 294 -2.25 -8.29 1.99
CA THR A 294 -3.40 -9.15 1.70
C THR A 294 -3.18 -10.58 2.18
N LEU A 295 -2.01 -11.16 1.86
CA LEU A 295 -1.62 -12.51 2.28
C LEU A 295 -1.51 -12.62 3.80
N GLN A 296 -0.95 -11.62 4.47
CA GLN A 296 -0.82 -11.63 5.93
C GLN A 296 -2.19 -11.56 6.62
N ARG A 297 -3.12 -10.76 6.10
CA ARG A 297 -4.51 -10.73 6.57
C ARG A 297 -5.21 -12.07 6.35
N ALA A 298 -5.06 -12.69 5.18
CA ALA A 298 -5.63 -13.99 4.89
C ALA A 298 -5.08 -15.08 5.83
N ARG A 299 -3.76 -15.07 6.07
CA ARG A 299 -3.10 -15.99 7.01
C ARG A 299 -3.61 -15.82 8.44
N ARG A 300 -3.76 -14.58 8.92
CA ARG A 300 -4.34 -14.30 10.25
C ARG A 300 -5.77 -14.82 10.33
N ARG A 301 -6.62 -14.58 9.33
CA ARG A 301 -8.00 -15.09 9.29
C ARG A 301 -8.06 -16.62 9.30
N LEU A 302 -7.22 -17.28 8.50
CA LEU A 302 -7.13 -18.74 8.48
C LEU A 302 -6.73 -19.29 9.85
N LYS A 303 -5.74 -18.67 10.51
CA LYS A 303 -5.32 -19.07 11.86
C LYS A 303 -6.48 -18.97 12.87
N HIS A 304 -7.26 -17.89 12.83
CA HIS A 304 -8.46 -17.74 13.69
C HIS A 304 -9.50 -18.82 13.40
N ILE A 305 -9.79 -19.09 12.12
CA ILE A 305 -10.72 -20.16 11.74
C ILE A 305 -10.24 -21.51 12.27
N MET A 306 -8.94 -21.81 12.13
CA MET A 306 -8.36 -23.06 12.65
C MET A 306 -8.51 -23.16 14.17
N ILE A 307 -8.25 -22.08 14.92
CA ILE A 307 -8.44 -22.04 16.38
C ILE A 307 -9.90 -22.28 16.75
N VAL A 308 -10.84 -21.59 16.11
CA VAL A 308 -12.28 -21.76 16.34
C VAL A 308 -12.73 -23.19 16.00
N MET A 309 -12.19 -23.78 14.93
CA MET A 309 -12.46 -25.17 14.57
C MET A 309 -11.92 -26.16 15.60
N THR A 310 -10.73 -25.91 16.17
CA THR A 310 -10.15 -26.71 17.25
C THR A 310 -11.02 -26.62 18.50
N ILE A 311 -11.39 -25.42 18.95
CA ILE A 311 -12.27 -25.23 20.12
C ILE A 311 -13.61 -25.95 19.91
N ARG A 312 -14.26 -25.78 18.75
CA ARG A 312 -15.51 -26.47 18.42
C ARG A 312 -15.37 -28.00 18.31
N ARG A 313 -14.18 -28.50 18.00
CA ARG A 313 -13.92 -29.95 17.98
C ARG A 313 -13.77 -30.47 19.40
N GLU A 314 -13.06 -29.75 20.26
CA GLU A 314 -12.89 -30.09 21.67
C GLU A 314 -14.21 -30.01 22.44
N SER A 315 -15.04 -28.98 22.21
CA SER A 315 -16.39 -28.89 22.80
C SER A 315 -17.25 -30.08 22.43
N ARG A 316 -17.25 -30.50 21.15
CA ARG A 316 -17.99 -31.69 20.71
C ARG A 316 -17.49 -32.98 21.36
N ILE A 317 -16.17 -33.15 21.47
CA ILE A 317 -15.60 -34.31 22.18
C ILE A 317 -16.01 -34.31 23.66
N LYS A 318 -16.12 -33.15 24.31
CA LYS A 318 -16.60 -33.05 25.69
C LYS A 318 -18.09 -33.39 25.79
N GLU A 319 -18.93 -32.84 24.92
CA GLU A 319 -20.36 -33.15 24.83
C GLU A 319 -20.60 -34.66 24.61
N ASP A 320 -19.87 -35.28 23.68
CA ASP A 320 -19.96 -36.72 23.41
C ASP A 320 -19.52 -37.56 24.63
N LYS A 321 -18.52 -37.09 25.41
CA LYS A 321 -18.09 -37.79 26.63
C LYS A 321 -19.12 -37.69 27.75
N THR A 322 -19.72 -36.52 27.96
CA THR A 322 -20.77 -36.33 28.97
C THR A 322 -21.97 -37.20 28.64
N TYR A 323 -22.44 -37.17 27.38
CA TYR A 323 -23.57 -37.99 26.93
C TYR A 323 -23.33 -39.50 27.13
N ASN A 324 -22.11 -39.99 26.88
CA ASN A 324 -21.78 -41.40 27.12
C ASN A 324 -21.62 -41.75 28.61
N ALA A 325 -21.25 -40.79 29.47
CA ALA A 325 -21.18 -41.00 30.92
C ALA A 325 -22.60 -41.17 31.49
N ASP A 326 -23.53 -40.30 31.10
CA ASP A 326 -24.93 -40.36 31.54
C ASP A 326 -25.59 -41.70 31.14
N LEU A 327 -25.34 -42.19 29.92
CA LEU A 327 -25.87 -43.48 29.46
C LEU A 327 -25.33 -44.69 30.28
N ASN A 328 -24.08 -44.61 30.74
CA ASN A 328 -23.49 -45.68 31.55
C ASN A 328 -24.00 -45.66 33.00
N GLU A 329 -24.28 -44.49 33.57
CA GLU A 329 -24.93 -44.39 34.89
C GLU A 329 -26.37 -44.92 34.84
N THR A 330 -27.13 -44.55 33.81
CA THR A 330 -28.53 -45.01 33.67
C THR A 330 -28.65 -46.53 33.49
N SER A 331 -27.65 -47.17 32.86
CA SER A 331 -27.60 -48.63 32.70
C SER A 331 -27.12 -49.37 33.95
N SER A 332 -26.42 -48.70 34.86
CA SER A 332 -26.03 -49.26 36.17
C SER A 332 -27.19 -49.28 37.17
N GLU A 333 -28.13 -48.33 37.10
CA GLU A 333 -29.25 -48.26 38.05
C GLU A 333 -30.37 -49.29 37.78
N MET A 334 -30.51 -49.82 36.56
CA MET A 334 -31.49 -50.88 36.26
C MET A 334 -31.12 -52.28 36.81
N SER A 335 -30.05 -52.40 37.59
CA SER A 335 -29.64 -53.68 38.21
C SER A 335 -29.99 -53.81 39.70
N THR A 336 -30.73 -52.86 40.28
CA THR A 336 -31.26 -53.00 41.66
C THR A 336 -32.65 -53.66 41.65
N PRO A 337 -32.89 -54.70 42.46
CA PRO A 337 -34.20 -55.35 42.54
C PRO A 337 -35.25 -54.37 43.07
N LEU A 338 -36.37 -54.23 42.37
CA LEU A 338 -37.54 -53.49 42.81
C LEU A 338 -38.10 -54.09 44.12
N GLU A 339 -37.95 -53.39 45.24
CA GLU A 339 -38.84 -53.55 46.39
C GLU A 339 -40.02 -52.58 46.24
N PHE A 340 -41.21 -53.17 46.21
CA PHE A 340 -42.50 -52.53 46.01
C PHE A 340 -42.96 -51.93 47.34
N SER A 341 -42.87 -50.60 47.49
CA SER A 341 -43.41 -49.88 48.65
C SER A 341 -44.50 -48.91 48.20
N SER A 342 -45.74 -49.28 48.51
CA SER A 342 -46.93 -48.45 48.38
C SER A 342 -46.98 -47.42 49.51
N SER A 343 -47.05 -46.13 49.17
CA SER A 343 -47.79 -45.19 50.01
C SER A 343 -48.38 -44.05 49.17
N VAL A 344 -49.67 -43.87 49.40
CA VAL A 344 -50.56 -42.83 48.90
C VAL A 344 -50.42 -41.63 49.83
N GLN A 345 -50.33 -40.42 49.30
CA GLN A 345 -51.09 -39.28 49.82
C GLN A 345 -51.07 -38.04 48.91
N ASP A 346 -52.03 -37.20 49.20
CA ASP A 346 -52.80 -36.35 48.30
C ASP A 346 -52.55 -34.85 48.57
N HIS A 347 -52.90 -34.03 47.56
CA HIS A 347 -53.36 -32.63 47.63
C HIS A 347 -52.44 -31.51 48.19
N SER A 348 -52.10 -30.52 47.34
CA SER A 348 -52.85 -29.24 47.19
C SER A 348 -52.00 -28.03 46.71
N ASN A 349 -52.41 -27.45 45.57
CA ASN A 349 -52.70 -26.02 45.33
C ASN A 349 -51.79 -24.90 45.92
N LYS A 350 -51.17 -24.05 45.07
CA LYS A 350 -51.69 -22.73 44.62
C LYS A 350 -50.66 -21.78 43.96
N ASP A 351 -51.17 -21.08 42.94
CA ASP A 351 -51.00 -19.67 42.55
C ASP A 351 -49.67 -19.08 42.00
N PHE A 352 -49.67 -18.88 40.68
CA PHE A 352 -49.70 -17.59 39.95
C PHE A 352 -48.82 -16.41 40.44
N MET A 353 -47.88 -15.97 39.58
CA MET A 353 -47.78 -14.58 39.07
C MET A 353 -46.77 -14.49 37.92
N ASP A 354 -47.24 -13.85 36.84
CA ASP A 354 -46.57 -13.60 35.57
C ASP A 354 -45.52 -12.49 35.65
N THR A 355 -44.41 -12.64 34.92
CA THR A 355 -43.67 -11.50 34.32
C THR A 355 -43.06 -11.92 32.97
N GLU A 356 -43.63 -11.42 31.88
CA GLU A 356 -43.04 -11.47 30.53
C GLU A 356 -41.90 -10.43 30.37
N PRO A 357 -40.92 -10.70 29.50
CA PRO A 357 -40.21 -9.65 28.79
C PRO A 357 -40.60 -9.58 27.30
N PHE A 358 -40.87 -8.35 26.87
CA PHE A 358 -41.09 -7.93 25.49
C PHE A 358 -40.02 -8.45 24.51
N TYR A 359 -40.44 -9.16 23.46
CA TYR A 359 -39.70 -9.30 22.20
C TYR A 359 -40.64 -9.13 21.01
N SER A 360 -40.29 -8.19 20.13
CA SER A 360 -41.02 -7.82 18.90
C SER A 360 -40.78 -8.84 17.76
N PRO A 361 -41.80 -9.29 17.02
CA PRO A 361 -41.62 -10.14 15.84
C PRO A 361 -41.74 -9.33 14.54
N ILE A 362 -40.65 -9.19 13.80
CA ILE A 362 -40.69 -8.87 12.37
C ILE A 362 -39.86 -9.90 11.61
N CYS A 363 -40.51 -10.51 10.61
CA CYS A 363 -40.01 -11.38 9.55
C CYS A 363 -39.66 -12.84 9.88
N ASP A 364 -40.68 -13.69 9.89
CA ASP A 364 -40.54 -15.11 9.56
C ASP A 364 -41.60 -15.54 8.51
N ARG A 365 -41.26 -15.35 7.24
CA ARG A 365 -41.88 -16.05 6.10
C ARG A 365 -40.79 -16.37 5.08
N PHE A 366 -40.06 -17.47 5.28
CA PHE A 366 -39.50 -18.23 4.17
C PHE A 366 -39.49 -19.72 4.48
N THR A 367 -39.93 -20.47 3.48
CA THR A 367 -40.30 -21.88 3.45
C THR A 367 -39.18 -22.85 3.83
N LYS A 368 -39.47 -23.71 4.82
CA LYS A 368 -38.69 -24.91 5.15
C LYS A 368 -38.84 -25.98 4.05
N SER A 369 -38.04 -25.92 2.98
CA SER A 369 -37.90 -27.10 2.09
C SER A 369 -36.57 -27.29 1.34
N LYS A 370 -35.52 -26.46 1.56
CA LYS A 370 -34.21 -26.65 0.86
C LYS A 370 -32.95 -26.61 1.75
N LEU A 371 -33.10 -26.65 3.07
CA LEU A 371 -31.99 -26.52 4.03
C LEU A 371 -30.94 -27.67 4.03
N PRO A 372 -31.29 -28.95 3.80
CA PRO A 372 -30.29 -30.02 3.82
C PRO A 372 -29.30 -29.95 2.66
N GLU A 373 -29.77 -29.59 1.46
CA GLU A 373 -28.97 -29.58 0.23
C GLU A 373 -27.97 -28.41 0.18
N ILE A 374 -28.37 -27.24 0.71
CA ILE A 374 -27.50 -26.05 0.82
C ILE A 374 -26.41 -26.28 1.88
N ARG A 375 -26.70 -26.99 2.98
CA ARG A 375 -25.70 -27.36 4.00
C ARG A 375 -24.67 -28.35 3.47
N SER A 376 -25.08 -29.33 2.66
CA SER A 376 -24.18 -30.27 1.97
C SER A 376 -23.25 -29.57 0.98
N LYS A 377 -23.79 -28.70 0.10
CA LYS A 377 -22.99 -27.95 -0.88
C LYS A 377 -21.99 -26.97 -0.22
N ARG A 378 -22.38 -26.32 0.89
CA ARG A 378 -21.46 -25.47 1.68
C ARG A 378 -20.35 -26.28 2.37
N ARG A 379 -20.67 -27.46 2.92
CA ARG A 379 -19.68 -28.34 3.56
C ARG A 379 -18.62 -28.81 2.56
N ASN A 380 -19.02 -29.20 1.35
CA ASN A 380 -18.09 -29.64 0.31
C ASN A 380 -17.18 -28.51 -0.20
N ARG A 381 -17.69 -27.27 -0.34
CA ARG A 381 -16.86 -26.11 -0.70
C ARG A 381 -15.79 -25.77 0.34
N VAL A 382 -16.13 -25.86 1.63
CA VAL A 382 -15.16 -25.61 2.72
C VAL A 382 -14.08 -26.69 2.76
N VAL A 383 -14.45 -27.96 2.54
CA VAL A 383 -13.49 -29.08 2.48
C VAL A 383 -12.51 -28.94 1.31
N HIS A 384 -13.00 -28.54 0.13
CA HIS A 384 -12.13 -28.27 -1.02
C HIS A 384 -11.18 -27.10 -0.77
N LEU A 385 -11.69 -25.98 -0.23
CA LEU A 385 -10.85 -24.81 0.08
C LEU A 385 -9.74 -25.15 1.10
N ILE A 386 -10.04 -25.96 2.12
CA ILE A 386 -9.04 -26.42 3.11
C ILE A 386 -7.99 -27.32 2.45
N ARG A 387 -8.40 -28.20 1.53
CA ARG A 387 -7.49 -29.09 0.78
C ARG A 387 -6.56 -28.27 -0.13
N ASP A 388 -7.09 -27.28 -0.83
CA ASP A 388 -6.32 -26.45 -1.77
C ASP A 388 -5.31 -25.56 -1.04
N VAL A 389 -5.69 -25.01 0.11
CA VAL A 389 -4.78 -24.24 0.96
C VAL A 389 -3.67 -25.12 1.56
N LYS A 390 -3.99 -26.34 2.02
CA LYS A 390 -2.97 -27.30 2.48
C LYS A 390 -1.99 -27.65 1.36
N ASN A 391 -2.48 -27.92 0.16
CA ASN A 391 -1.65 -28.27 -1.00
C ASN A 391 -0.79 -27.10 -1.48
N SER A 392 -1.29 -25.86 -1.40
CA SER A 392 -0.51 -24.66 -1.72
C SER A 392 0.60 -24.41 -0.69
N CYS A 393 0.30 -24.57 0.61
CA CYS A 393 1.30 -24.41 1.67
C CYS A 393 2.41 -25.47 1.61
N THR A 394 2.07 -26.73 1.35
CA THR A 394 3.07 -27.82 1.25
C THR A 394 3.95 -27.67 0.01
N LYS A 395 3.39 -27.23 -1.13
CA LYS A 395 4.19 -26.89 -2.33
C LYS A 395 5.12 -25.70 -2.07
N GLY A 396 4.65 -24.66 -1.39
CA GLY A 396 5.47 -23.50 -1.04
C GLY A 396 6.66 -23.85 -0.12
N ILE A 397 6.43 -24.67 0.91
CA ILE A 397 7.48 -25.12 1.83
C ILE A 397 8.48 -26.04 1.12
N SER A 398 8.02 -26.96 0.27
CA SER A 398 8.89 -27.85 -0.51
C SER A 398 9.79 -27.09 -1.48
N ASN A 399 9.26 -26.06 -2.15
CA ASN A 399 10.04 -25.21 -3.06
C ASN A 399 11.06 -24.34 -2.31
N HIS A 400 10.70 -23.83 -1.13
CA HIS A 400 11.63 -23.05 -0.30
C HIS A 400 12.79 -23.91 0.22
N LEU A 401 12.51 -25.15 0.66
CA LEU A 401 13.56 -26.10 1.09
C LEU A 401 14.45 -26.58 -0.06
N LYS A 402 13.90 -26.73 -1.28
CA LYS A 402 14.70 -27.00 -2.49
C LYS A 402 15.63 -25.85 -2.83
N HIS A 403 15.16 -24.60 -2.73
CA HIS A 403 16.00 -23.43 -2.95
C HIS A 403 17.11 -23.29 -1.90
N GLN A 404 16.83 -23.56 -0.62
CA GLN A 404 17.87 -23.55 0.42
C GLN A 404 18.93 -24.65 0.22
N ARG A 405 18.54 -25.86 -0.23
CA ARG A 405 19.50 -26.92 -0.58
C ARG A 405 20.38 -26.56 -1.78
N LEU A 406 19.79 -25.99 -2.83
CA LEU A 406 20.55 -25.54 -4.01
C LEU A 406 21.52 -24.39 -3.68
N HIS A 407 21.17 -23.55 -2.71
CA HIS A 407 22.05 -22.48 -2.25
C HIS A 407 23.21 -23.00 -1.38
N SER A 408 22.96 -24.02 -0.57
CA SER A 408 23.98 -24.65 0.28
C SER A 408 25.00 -25.45 -0.53
N ASN A 409 24.56 -26.13 -1.59
CA ASN A 409 25.45 -26.89 -2.51
C ASN A 409 26.25 -26.01 -3.50
N LYS A 410 26.02 -24.69 -3.51
CA LYS A 410 26.83 -23.72 -4.27
C LYS A 410 27.89 -23.04 -3.40
N ILE A 411 27.83 -23.23 -2.08
CA ILE A 411 28.73 -22.59 -1.09
C ILE A 411 29.75 -23.61 -0.54
N ALA A 412 29.49 -24.92 -0.70
CA ALA A 412 30.49 -25.98 -0.62
C ALA A 412 31.03 -26.28 -2.02
#